data_AF-A0A6A5UYL4-F1
#
_entry.id   AF-A0A6A5UYL4-F1
#
_cell.length_a   1.000
_cell.length_b   1.000
_cell.length_c   1.000
_cell.angle_alpha   90.00
_cell.angle_beta   90.00
_cell.angle_gamma   90.00
#
_symmetry.space_group_name_H-M   'P 1'
#
loop_
_entity.id
_entity.type
_entity.pdbx_description
1 polymer ?
#
loop_
_entity_poly.entity_id
_entity_poly.type
_entity_poly.pdbx_seq_one_letter_code
_entity_poly.pdbx_strand_id
1 'polypeptide(L)'
;MHGSWTNVVAVGLLALSSNASPLTPYRRAPSFDYSGSKVRGVNTGGWFVLEPWITPSLFEGNGAVDEYTLTQELGKDAAKSKLSQHWNSWITQDDFNQMAAAGLNHVRIPIGYWSVIPLDGEPFVQGAYQVLGRALNWAQAAGLKVMIDLHGAPGSQNGFDNSGRYGNVAWTQGDTVAHTIKVLNKIRDDYASHPAVSAIELLNEPMGPSLDMNVVRQFYMDGWGNLRDSNVAVTFHEAFTGVQAWNDWGAGMANLLLDTHHYEVFNVDQLRMSPDDHIRSACDFGNQMASNNKATISGEWTGGITDCAKWLNGKNKGARYDGTFQNASPIGSCAGKSSGSVASLSSDDKYNIGRYIEAQLEGYEKAAGWIFWTWKTEGAPEWDMQDLLKNGLFPNPVTDSSARKCKSFLFPTIPVHGVQAVASHRVAAQHLRAQMNTDNALNKR
;
A
#
# COMPACT_ATOMS: atom_id res chain seq x y z
N MET A 1 -95.75 -14.05 -31.22
CA MET A 1 -94.48 -13.57 -31.82
C MET A 1 -94.35 -12.09 -31.51
N HIS A 2 -93.48 -11.72 -30.56
CA HIS A 2 -92.74 -10.45 -30.50
C HIS A 2 -91.76 -10.57 -29.33
N GLY A 3 -90.52 -10.94 -29.65
CA GLY A 3 -89.43 -11.09 -28.68
C GLY A 3 -88.69 -9.77 -28.50
N SER A 4 -88.53 -9.37 -27.24
CA SER A 4 -87.72 -8.24 -26.78
C SER A 4 -86.26 -8.69 -26.64
N TRP A 5 -85.33 -8.00 -27.30
CA TRP A 5 -83.90 -8.19 -27.13
C TRP A 5 -83.32 -7.05 -26.29
N THR A 6 -82.91 -7.36 -25.06
CA THR A 6 -82.08 -6.50 -24.21
C THR A 6 -80.61 -6.80 -24.47
N ASN A 7 -79.87 -5.85 -25.03
CA ASN A 7 -78.42 -5.93 -25.17
C ASN A 7 -77.74 -5.56 -23.84
N VAL A 8 -77.04 -6.52 -23.24
CA VAL A 8 -76.13 -6.28 -22.11
C VAL A 8 -74.74 -6.02 -22.69
N VAL A 9 -74.22 -4.80 -22.49
CA VAL A 9 -72.83 -4.45 -22.82
C VAL A 9 -71.95 -4.86 -21.63
N ALA A 10 -71.14 -5.91 -21.82
CA ALA A 10 -70.11 -6.31 -20.87
C ALA A 10 -68.88 -5.42 -21.05
N VAL A 11 -68.56 -4.60 -20.04
CA VAL A 11 -67.30 -3.84 -19.98
C VAL A 11 -66.22 -4.78 -19.43
N GLY A 12 -65.34 -5.26 -20.32
CA GLY A 12 -64.16 -6.02 -19.94
C GLY A 12 -63.08 -5.11 -19.36
N LEU A 13 -62.85 -5.21 -18.05
CA LEU A 13 -61.68 -4.64 -17.39
C LEU A 13 -60.44 -5.48 -17.73
N LEU A 14 -59.64 -5.01 -18.68
CA LEU A 14 -58.30 -5.52 -18.95
C LEU A 14 -57.36 -5.07 -17.82
N ALA A 15 -57.09 -5.99 -16.88
CA ALA A 15 -56.01 -5.82 -15.92
C ALA A 15 -54.67 -5.96 -16.67
N LEU A 16 -54.01 -4.82 -16.91
CA LEU A 16 -52.61 -4.79 -17.37
C LEU A 16 -51.73 -5.22 -16.19
N SER A 17 -51.37 -6.50 -16.13
CA SER A 17 -50.29 -6.98 -15.28
C SER A 17 -48.95 -6.50 -15.86
N SER A 18 -48.47 -5.35 -15.38
CA SER A 18 -47.08 -4.94 -15.59
C SER A 18 -46.18 -5.91 -14.81
N ASN A 19 -45.66 -6.93 -15.50
CA ASN A 19 -44.49 -7.67 -15.03
C ASN A 19 -43.31 -6.71 -15.05
N ALA A 20 -43.11 -5.94 -13.97
CA ALA A 20 -41.86 -5.26 -13.74
C ALA A 20 -40.80 -6.36 -13.61
N SER A 21 -39.92 -6.47 -14.60
CA SER A 21 -38.70 -7.26 -14.45
C SER A 21 -38.00 -6.77 -13.18
N PRO A 22 -37.54 -7.65 -12.28
CA PRO A 22 -36.73 -7.23 -11.16
C PRO A 22 -35.55 -6.43 -11.75
N LEU A 23 -35.39 -5.18 -11.32
CA LEU A 23 -34.18 -4.41 -11.60
C LEU A 23 -33.03 -5.24 -11.03
N THR A 24 -32.32 -5.98 -11.87
CA THR A 24 -31.00 -6.49 -11.51
C THR A 24 -30.17 -5.25 -11.20
N PRO A 25 -29.65 -5.10 -9.96
CA PRO A 25 -28.78 -3.98 -9.65
C PRO A 25 -27.66 -3.98 -10.68
N TYR A 26 -27.61 -2.94 -11.51
CA TYR A 26 -26.52 -2.79 -12.47
C TYR A 26 -25.27 -2.52 -11.66
N ARG A 27 -24.47 -3.56 -11.46
CA ARG A 27 -23.18 -3.47 -10.80
C ARG A 27 -22.33 -2.47 -11.56
N ARG A 28 -21.89 -1.40 -10.90
CA ARG A 28 -21.03 -0.40 -11.54
C ARG A 28 -19.67 -1.04 -11.81
N ALA A 29 -19.21 -0.97 -13.05
CA ALA A 29 -17.86 -1.36 -13.39
C ALA A 29 -16.85 -0.45 -12.66
N PRO A 30 -15.66 -0.96 -12.28
CA PRO A 30 -14.59 -0.12 -11.73
C PRO A 30 -14.22 1.02 -12.67
N SER A 31 -13.79 2.16 -12.11
CA SER A 31 -13.38 3.33 -12.89
C SER A 31 -12.02 3.16 -13.60
N PHE A 32 -11.35 2.03 -13.40
CA PHE A 32 -10.11 1.60 -14.06
C PHE A 32 -10.10 0.07 -14.23
N ASP A 33 -9.62 -0.42 -15.38
CA ASP A 33 -9.50 -1.85 -15.66
C ASP A 33 -8.16 -2.41 -15.17
N TYR A 34 -8.14 -2.89 -13.93
CA TYR A 34 -6.95 -3.50 -13.30
C TYR A 34 -6.55 -4.87 -13.90
N SER A 35 -7.38 -5.46 -14.76
CA SER A 35 -7.07 -6.74 -15.42
C SER A 35 -6.46 -6.54 -16.81
N GLY A 36 -6.84 -5.46 -17.50
CA GLY A 36 -6.39 -5.16 -18.86
C GLY A 36 -5.41 -3.99 -18.99
N SER A 37 -5.30 -3.12 -18.00
CA SER A 37 -4.43 -1.93 -18.02
C SER A 37 -3.34 -2.00 -16.96
N LYS A 38 -2.17 -1.40 -17.24
CA LYS A 38 -1.04 -1.37 -16.29
C LYS A 38 -1.13 -0.16 -15.38
N VAL A 39 -0.99 -0.43 -14.09
CA VAL A 39 -0.80 0.58 -13.05
C VAL A 39 0.68 0.96 -12.99
N ARG A 40 0.93 2.26 -13.04
CA ARG A 40 2.25 2.87 -12.85
C ARG A 40 2.04 4.01 -11.87
N GLY A 41 2.23 3.71 -10.60
CA GLY A 41 1.86 4.62 -9.52
C GLY A 41 2.96 4.91 -8.53
N VAL A 42 2.65 5.79 -7.60
CA VAL A 42 3.51 6.11 -6.47
C VAL A 42 2.69 6.31 -5.20
N ASN A 43 3.28 5.96 -4.06
CA ASN A 43 2.71 6.21 -2.74
C ASN A 43 2.98 7.66 -2.29
N THR A 44 2.07 8.24 -1.51
CA THR A 44 2.30 9.51 -0.78
C THR A 44 2.64 9.24 0.69
N GLY A 45 3.65 8.40 0.93
CA GLY A 45 4.11 8.01 2.28
C GLY A 45 4.54 9.22 3.13
N GLY A 46 4.46 9.07 4.45
CA GLY A 46 4.77 10.12 5.41
C GLY A 46 3.79 11.30 5.42
N TRP A 47 2.70 11.28 4.64
CA TRP A 47 1.77 12.41 4.55
C TRP A 47 0.68 12.40 5.63
N PHE A 48 -0.27 11.47 5.57
CA PHE A 48 -1.39 11.36 6.51
C PHE A 48 -1.20 10.28 7.58
N VAL A 49 -0.12 9.50 7.44
CA VAL A 49 0.45 8.68 8.50
C VAL A 49 1.94 9.00 8.52
N LEU A 50 2.44 9.42 9.68
CA LEU A 50 3.84 9.80 9.82
C LEU A 50 4.73 8.59 10.03
N GLU A 51 5.83 8.57 9.29
CA GLU A 51 6.91 7.60 9.44
C GLU A 51 8.22 8.34 9.74
N PRO A 52 8.89 8.02 10.86
CA PRO A 52 10.10 8.74 11.27
C PRO A 52 11.21 8.75 10.23
N TRP A 53 11.29 7.72 9.39
CA TRP A 53 12.33 7.60 8.37
C TRP A 53 12.05 8.40 7.09
N ILE A 54 10.78 8.71 6.80
CA ILE A 54 10.37 9.53 5.66
C ILE A 54 10.52 11.01 5.98
N THR A 55 10.03 11.43 7.16
CA THR A 55 10.04 12.83 7.64
C THR A 55 10.76 12.94 8.99
N PRO A 56 12.07 12.62 9.09
CA PRO A 56 12.84 12.66 10.32
C PRO A 56 12.78 14.02 11.03
N SER A 57 12.63 15.14 10.33
CA SER A 57 12.55 16.47 10.92
C SER A 57 11.39 16.64 11.91
N LEU A 58 10.30 15.87 11.75
CA LEU A 58 9.17 15.88 12.68
C LEU A 58 9.49 15.17 14.00
N PHE A 59 10.46 14.25 13.99
CA PHE A 59 10.82 13.35 15.09
C PHE A 59 12.18 13.68 15.73
N GLU A 60 13.02 14.48 15.07
CA GLU A 60 14.26 14.98 15.66
C GLU A 60 13.99 15.85 16.90
N GLY A 61 14.82 15.67 17.93
CA GLY A 61 14.71 16.42 19.18
C GLY A 61 13.57 16.01 20.12
N ASN A 62 12.81 14.95 19.82
CA ASN A 62 11.76 14.41 20.68
C ASN A 62 11.89 12.89 20.93
N GLY A 63 11.09 12.33 21.85
CA GLY A 63 11.12 10.91 22.22
C GLY A 63 10.20 10.01 21.40
N ALA A 64 9.22 10.58 20.70
CA ALA A 64 8.20 9.85 19.95
C ALA A 64 8.74 8.90 18.88
N VAL A 65 8.27 7.66 18.84
CA VAL A 65 8.70 6.62 17.90
C VAL A 65 7.72 6.38 16.75
N ASP A 66 6.54 6.97 16.83
CA ASP A 66 5.42 6.86 15.89
C ASP A 66 4.50 8.09 16.03
N GLU A 67 3.47 8.21 15.19
CA GLU A 67 2.52 9.33 15.24
C GLU A 67 1.72 9.36 16.56
N TYR A 68 1.37 8.20 17.13
CA TYR A 68 0.65 8.10 18.40
C TYR A 68 1.44 8.80 19.52
N THR A 69 2.71 8.43 19.70
CA THR A 69 3.59 8.98 20.73
C THR A 69 3.98 10.43 20.43
N LEU A 70 4.07 10.83 19.15
CA LEU A 70 4.33 12.22 18.78
C LEU A 70 3.18 13.13 19.19
N THR A 71 1.95 12.74 18.86
CA THR A 71 0.77 13.51 19.24
C THR A 71 0.54 13.49 20.76
N GLN A 72 0.95 12.42 21.44
CA GLN A 72 0.92 12.33 22.90
C GLN A 72 1.93 13.28 23.56
N GLU A 73 3.18 13.29 23.09
CA GLU A 73 4.26 14.11 23.64
C GLU A 73 4.00 15.60 23.42
N LEU A 74 3.53 15.99 22.23
CA LEU A 74 3.25 17.40 21.91
C LEU A 74 1.98 17.92 22.57
N GLY A 75 0.99 17.06 22.82
CA GLY A 75 -0.37 17.45 23.18
C GLY A 75 -1.17 17.99 21.98
N LYS A 76 -2.50 18.02 22.12
CA LYS A 76 -3.45 18.22 21.01
C LYS A 76 -3.22 19.50 20.21
N ASP A 77 -3.02 20.65 20.86
CA ASP A 77 -2.93 21.94 20.16
C ASP A 77 -1.62 22.07 19.37
N ALA A 78 -0.49 21.74 19.99
CA ALA A 78 0.80 21.79 19.32
C ALA A 78 0.91 20.73 18.21
N ALA A 79 0.42 19.51 18.46
CA ALA A 79 0.32 18.47 17.45
C ALA A 79 -0.55 18.92 16.27
N LYS A 80 -1.75 19.47 16.52
CA LYS A 80 -2.63 19.96 15.45
C LYS A 80 -1.98 21.07 14.64
N SER A 81 -1.31 22.03 15.29
CA SER A 81 -0.59 23.10 14.59
C SER A 81 0.53 22.55 13.70
N LYS A 82 1.40 21.68 14.26
CA LYS A 82 2.53 21.07 13.56
C LYS A 82 2.05 20.19 12.39
N LEU A 83 1.09 19.31 12.62
CA LEU A 83 0.57 18.41 11.59
C LEU A 83 -0.26 19.14 10.55
N SER A 84 -0.99 20.20 10.90
CA SER A 84 -1.67 21.03 9.90
C SER A 84 -0.67 21.68 8.95
N GLN A 85 0.47 22.18 9.43
CA GLN A 85 1.50 22.71 8.55
C GLN A 85 2.04 21.61 7.62
N HIS A 86 2.42 20.46 8.19
CA HIS A 86 2.89 19.30 7.43
C HIS A 86 1.91 18.85 6.35
N TRP A 87 0.64 18.60 6.69
CA TRP A 87 -0.37 18.13 5.73
C TRP A 87 -0.59 19.11 4.58
N ASN A 88 -0.40 20.41 4.79
CA ASN A 88 -0.63 21.43 3.76
C ASN A 88 0.62 21.75 2.92
N SER A 89 1.82 21.28 3.31
CA SER A 89 3.07 21.55 2.59
C SER A 89 3.79 20.31 2.09
N TRP A 90 3.54 19.14 2.69
CA TRP A 90 4.24 17.91 2.31
C TRP A 90 3.88 17.48 0.90
N ILE A 91 2.62 17.19 0.58
CA ILE A 91 2.17 16.93 -0.80
C ILE A 91 1.20 18.03 -1.23
N THR A 92 1.43 18.57 -2.41
CA THR A 92 0.69 19.70 -2.98
C THR A 92 0.16 19.36 -4.37
N GLN A 93 -0.63 20.26 -4.97
CA GLN A 93 -1.06 20.09 -6.36
C GLN A 93 0.11 20.00 -7.34
N ASP A 94 1.23 20.67 -7.06
CA ASP A 94 2.41 20.61 -7.91
C ASP A 94 3.02 19.21 -7.94
N ASP A 95 3.01 18.49 -6.81
CA ASP A 95 3.45 17.09 -6.74
C ASP A 95 2.58 16.20 -7.67
N PHE A 96 1.25 16.36 -7.67
CA PHE A 96 0.37 15.62 -8.58
C PHE A 96 0.64 15.95 -10.06
N ASN A 97 0.93 17.22 -10.38
CA ASN A 97 1.31 17.62 -11.73
C ASN A 97 2.63 16.97 -12.16
N GLN A 98 3.62 16.94 -11.27
CA GLN A 98 4.92 16.30 -11.52
C GLN A 98 4.79 14.78 -11.68
N MET A 99 3.96 14.12 -10.86
CA MET A 99 3.65 12.69 -11.00
C MET A 99 3.08 12.38 -12.39
N ALA A 100 2.09 13.15 -12.83
CA ALA A 100 1.52 13.01 -14.18
C ALA A 100 2.56 13.29 -15.28
N ALA A 101 3.39 14.33 -15.11
CA ALA A 101 4.45 14.67 -16.05
C ALA A 101 5.53 13.58 -16.18
N ALA A 102 5.79 12.82 -15.11
CA ALA A 102 6.67 11.65 -15.14
C ALA A 102 6.05 10.44 -15.85
N GLY A 103 4.77 10.51 -16.23
CA GLY A 103 4.02 9.44 -16.91
C GLY A 103 3.32 8.47 -15.95
N LEU A 104 3.21 8.80 -14.66
CA LEU A 104 2.42 8.02 -13.71
C LEU A 104 0.93 8.16 -14.02
N ASN A 105 0.17 7.12 -13.70
CA ASN A 105 -1.29 7.10 -13.86
C ASN A 105 -2.06 6.83 -12.56
N HIS A 106 -1.36 6.50 -11.46
CA HIS A 106 -1.95 6.20 -10.16
C HIS A 106 -1.19 6.86 -9.00
N VAL A 107 -1.93 7.14 -7.93
CA VAL A 107 -1.39 7.52 -6.62
C VAL A 107 -2.06 6.66 -5.55
N ARG A 108 -1.27 6.02 -4.68
CA ARG A 108 -1.78 5.37 -3.47
C ARG A 108 -1.62 6.34 -2.31
N ILE A 109 -2.71 6.59 -1.59
CA ILE A 109 -2.76 7.57 -0.50
C ILE A 109 -3.06 6.84 0.82
N PRO A 110 -2.02 6.55 1.63
CA PRO A 110 -2.16 6.05 2.99
C PRO A 110 -2.94 7.01 3.88
N ILE A 111 -3.90 6.52 4.65
CA ILE A 111 -4.59 7.28 5.69
C ILE A 111 -4.90 6.43 6.93
N GLY A 112 -4.63 6.97 8.11
CA GLY A 112 -4.95 6.30 9.38
C GLY A 112 -6.41 6.47 9.81
N TYR A 113 -6.97 5.46 10.49
CA TYR A 113 -8.37 5.51 10.96
C TYR A 113 -8.69 6.76 11.80
N TRP A 114 -7.72 7.26 12.58
CA TRP A 114 -7.88 8.40 13.47
C TRP A 114 -8.23 9.69 12.75
N SER A 115 -7.84 9.79 11.47
CA SER A 115 -8.18 10.92 10.62
C SER A 115 -9.63 10.87 10.14
N VAL A 116 -10.20 9.67 10.01
CA VAL A 116 -11.55 9.44 9.46
C VAL A 116 -12.59 9.38 10.57
N ILE A 117 -12.42 8.45 11.50
CA ILE A 117 -13.26 8.28 12.69
C ILE A 117 -12.33 8.02 13.89
N PRO A 118 -12.04 9.02 14.73
CA PRO A 118 -11.19 8.86 15.90
C PRO A 118 -11.82 7.91 16.93
N LEU A 119 -10.99 7.41 17.85
CA LEU A 119 -11.45 6.81 19.10
C LEU A 119 -11.23 7.81 20.25
N ASP A 120 -12.13 7.77 21.23
CA ASP A 120 -12.01 8.59 22.43
C ASP A 120 -10.80 8.15 23.27
N GLY A 121 -10.10 9.12 23.84
CA GLY A 121 -8.93 8.88 24.70
C GLY A 121 -7.60 8.72 23.96
N GLU A 122 -7.59 8.64 22.63
CA GLU A 122 -6.35 8.56 21.85
C GLU A 122 -5.72 9.95 21.59
N PRO A 123 -4.39 10.04 21.48
CA PRO A 123 -3.67 11.30 21.37
C PRO A 123 -3.77 11.93 19.98
N PHE A 124 -4.07 11.14 18.93
CA PHE A 124 -4.13 11.58 17.54
C PHE A 124 -4.95 12.87 17.32
N VAL A 125 -4.58 13.66 16.33
CA VAL A 125 -5.32 14.86 15.92
C VAL A 125 -5.94 14.68 14.53
N GLN A 126 -7.04 15.38 14.27
CA GLN A 126 -7.74 15.34 12.98
C GLN A 126 -7.36 16.54 12.10
N GLY A 127 -7.53 16.36 10.79
CA GLY A 127 -7.41 17.39 9.77
C GLY A 127 -6.98 16.82 8.42
N ALA A 128 -6.16 15.78 8.42
CA ALA A 128 -5.70 15.07 7.22
C ALA A 128 -6.85 14.63 6.28
N TYR A 129 -7.98 14.17 6.81
CA TYR A 129 -9.11 13.70 5.99
C TYR A 129 -9.74 14.81 5.12
N GLN A 130 -9.67 16.08 5.55
CA GLN A 130 -10.07 17.22 4.72
C GLN A 130 -9.05 17.49 3.60
N VAL A 131 -7.77 17.28 3.90
CA VAL A 131 -6.69 17.41 2.91
C VAL A 131 -6.79 16.29 1.86
N LEU A 132 -7.14 15.07 2.25
CA LEU A 132 -7.44 13.97 1.32
C LEU A 132 -8.49 14.40 0.29
N GLY A 133 -9.61 15.00 0.72
CA GLY A 133 -10.64 15.51 -0.20
C GLY A 133 -10.09 16.52 -1.23
N ARG A 134 -9.12 17.37 -0.85
CA ARG A 134 -8.44 18.26 -1.80
C ARG A 134 -7.47 17.51 -2.71
N ALA A 135 -6.74 16.53 -2.18
CA ALA A 135 -5.83 15.68 -2.95
C ALA A 135 -6.56 14.92 -4.06
N LEU A 136 -7.77 14.42 -3.80
CA LEU A 136 -8.61 13.77 -4.81
C LEU A 136 -8.96 14.72 -5.98
N ASN A 137 -9.23 16.00 -5.69
CA ASN A 137 -9.44 17.01 -6.72
C ASN A 137 -8.17 17.29 -7.53
N TRP A 138 -7.00 17.34 -6.88
CA TRP A 138 -5.70 17.49 -7.57
C TRP A 138 -5.41 16.29 -8.49
N ALA A 139 -5.62 15.07 -8.00
CA ALA A 139 -5.49 13.85 -8.80
C ALA A 139 -6.40 13.89 -10.03
N GLN A 140 -7.68 14.23 -9.85
CA GLN A 140 -8.62 14.38 -10.98
C GLN A 140 -8.13 15.41 -11.99
N ALA A 141 -7.67 16.57 -11.54
CA ALA A 141 -7.17 17.64 -12.41
C ALA A 141 -5.91 17.22 -13.19
N ALA A 142 -5.05 16.40 -12.58
CA ALA A 142 -3.85 15.85 -13.19
C ALA A 142 -4.11 14.59 -14.05
N GLY A 143 -5.35 14.09 -14.10
CA GLY A 143 -5.70 12.86 -14.80
C GLY A 143 -5.22 11.57 -14.11
N LEU A 144 -4.85 11.66 -12.84
CA LEU A 144 -4.38 10.55 -12.02
C LEU A 144 -5.55 9.82 -11.35
N LYS A 145 -5.41 8.49 -11.24
CA LYS A 145 -6.29 7.64 -10.44
C LYS A 145 -5.77 7.47 -9.03
N VAL A 146 -6.66 7.24 -8.07
CA VAL A 146 -6.33 7.14 -6.66
C VAL A 146 -6.78 5.81 -6.08
N MET A 147 -5.86 5.15 -5.40
CA MET A 147 -6.13 4.12 -4.40
C MET A 147 -6.11 4.80 -3.02
N ILE A 148 -7.25 4.82 -2.33
CA ILE A 148 -7.30 5.24 -0.92
C ILE A 148 -6.97 4.01 -0.07
N ASP A 149 -5.94 4.08 0.74
CA ASP A 149 -5.49 2.96 1.57
C ASP A 149 -5.70 3.25 3.06
N LEU A 150 -6.47 2.38 3.73
CA LEU A 150 -6.57 2.42 5.19
C LEU A 150 -5.29 1.83 5.79
N HIS A 151 -4.34 2.71 6.09
CA HIS A 151 -2.97 2.32 6.40
C HIS A 151 -2.75 1.93 7.87
N GLY A 152 -3.66 2.35 8.76
CA GLY A 152 -3.62 2.02 10.18
C GLY A 152 -5.00 1.70 10.70
N ALA A 153 -5.10 0.62 11.49
CA ALA A 153 -6.31 0.23 12.21
C ALA A 153 -6.16 0.39 13.74
N PRO A 154 -7.28 0.54 14.49
CA PRO A 154 -7.24 0.59 15.94
C PRO A 154 -6.51 -0.61 16.56
N GLY A 155 -5.64 -0.33 17.52
CA GLY A 155 -4.81 -1.36 18.17
C GLY A 155 -3.63 -1.86 17.32
N SER A 156 -3.42 -1.33 16.12
CA SER A 156 -2.41 -1.75 15.13
C SER A 156 -2.58 -3.18 14.61
N GLN A 157 -2.59 -3.29 13.28
CA GLN A 157 -2.67 -4.56 12.56
C GLN A 157 -1.33 -5.25 12.35
N ASN A 158 -0.21 -4.56 12.61
CA ASN A 158 1.13 -5.09 12.38
C ASN A 158 2.18 -4.70 13.42
N GLY A 159 1.86 -3.74 14.29
CA GLY A 159 2.72 -3.17 15.32
C GLY A 159 3.95 -2.44 14.79
N PHE A 160 3.94 -2.06 13.51
CA PHE A 160 4.92 -1.17 12.92
C PHE A 160 4.58 0.29 13.23
N ASP A 161 5.58 1.18 13.14
CA ASP A 161 5.36 2.61 13.26
C ASP A 161 4.45 3.15 12.15
N ASN A 162 4.53 2.57 10.94
CA ASN A 162 3.69 2.91 9.79
C ASN A 162 2.19 2.66 10.02
N SER A 163 1.77 1.87 11.01
CA SER A 163 0.35 1.75 11.35
C SER A 163 -0.15 2.91 12.24
N GLY A 164 0.73 3.86 12.56
CA GLY A 164 0.54 4.96 13.50
C GLY A 164 0.86 4.63 14.96
N ARG A 165 1.04 3.34 15.32
CA ARG A 165 1.31 2.90 16.70
C ARG A 165 2.18 1.66 16.72
N TYR A 166 3.47 1.88 16.92
CA TYR A 166 4.48 0.85 17.09
C TYR A 166 4.23 0.03 18.37
N GLY A 167 4.53 -1.27 18.32
CA GLY A 167 4.45 -2.16 19.47
C GLY A 167 3.48 -3.32 19.27
N ASN A 168 2.43 -3.43 20.09
CA ASN A 168 1.58 -4.63 20.07
C ASN A 168 0.69 -4.69 18.82
N VAL A 169 0.52 -5.91 18.28
CA VAL A 169 -0.56 -6.23 17.34
C VAL A 169 -1.83 -6.52 18.14
N ALA A 170 -2.72 -5.54 18.24
CA ALA A 170 -3.98 -5.66 18.98
C ALA A 170 -5.23 -5.40 18.12
N TRP A 171 -5.07 -5.16 16.81
CA TRP A 171 -6.17 -5.35 15.87
C TRP A 171 -6.69 -6.79 15.96
N THR A 172 -8.00 -6.99 15.82
CA THR A 172 -8.75 -8.21 16.15
C THR A 172 -9.08 -8.43 17.64
N GLN A 173 -8.88 -7.41 18.49
CA GLN A 173 -9.36 -7.42 19.88
C GLN A 173 -10.55 -6.47 20.07
N GLY A 174 -11.51 -6.83 20.93
CA GLY A 174 -12.69 -6.01 21.22
C GLY A 174 -13.40 -5.54 19.94
N ASP A 175 -13.74 -4.24 19.88
CA ASP A 175 -14.46 -3.63 18.76
C ASP A 175 -13.56 -3.12 17.62
N THR A 176 -12.26 -3.42 17.64
CA THR A 176 -11.30 -2.85 16.67
C THR A 176 -11.65 -3.15 15.21
N VAL A 177 -12.07 -4.38 14.90
CA VAL A 177 -12.47 -4.78 13.53
C VAL A 177 -13.76 -4.09 13.10
N ALA A 178 -14.75 -4.02 13.99
CA ALA A 178 -16.01 -3.34 13.72
C ALA A 178 -15.80 -1.83 13.47
N HIS A 179 -14.92 -1.19 14.24
CA HIS A 179 -14.53 0.20 14.01
C HIS A 179 -13.79 0.39 12.69
N THR A 180 -12.91 -0.54 12.33
CA THR A 180 -12.19 -0.54 11.04
C THR A 180 -13.18 -0.59 9.87
N ILE A 181 -14.20 -1.46 9.93
CA ILE A 181 -15.28 -1.51 8.92
C ILE A 181 -16.09 -0.21 8.89
N LYS A 182 -16.39 0.39 10.04
CA LYS A 182 -17.09 1.69 10.12
C LYS A 182 -16.30 2.79 9.41
N VAL A 183 -14.98 2.81 9.58
CA VAL A 183 -14.06 3.74 8.90
C VAL A 183 -14.09 3.54 7.39
N LEU A 184 -13.96 2.29 6.91
CA LEU A 184 -14.03 1.97 5.49
C LEU A 184 -15.37 2.37 4.86
N ASN A 185 -16.48 2.14 5.56
CA ASN A 185 -17.80 2.57 5.10
C ASN A 185 -17.89 4.10 4.97
N LYS A 186 -17.26 4.86 5.88
CA LYS A 186 -17.20 6.32 5.77
C LYS A 186 -16.39 6.77 4.55
N ILE A 187 -15.23 6.15 4.30
CA ILE A 187 -14.42 6.42 3.10
C ILE A 187 -15.21 6.11 1.83
N ARG A 188 -15.91 4.96 1.79
CA ARG A 188 -16.79 4.58 0.68
C ARG A 188 -17.85 5.64 0.43
N ASP A 189 -18.59 6.02 1.46
CA ASP A 189 -19.73 6.93 1.34
C ASP A 189 -19.31 8.33 0.89
N ASP A 190 -18.16 8.81 1.37
CA ASP A 190 -17.66 10.13 1.01
C ASP A 190 -16.97 10.17 -0.37
N TYR A 191 -16.22 9.13 -0.72
CA TYR A 191 -15.21 9.23 -1.78
C TYR A 191 -15.26 8.16 -2.87
N ALA A 192 -15.96 7.03 -2.71
CA ALA A 192 -15.97 5.99 -3.75
C ALA A 192 -16.52 6.50 -5.10
N SER A 193 -17.46 7.45 -5.06
CA SER A 193 -18.04 8.06 -6.26
C SER A 193 -17.19 9.16 -6.90
N HIS A 194 -16.08 9.57 -6.25
CA HIS A 194 -15.20 10.61 -6.77
C HIS A 194 -14.49 10.11 -8.05
N PRO A 195 -14.44 10.88 -9.17
CA PRO A 195 -13.92 10.40 -10.46
C PRO A 195 -12.44 9.93 -10.46
N ALA A 196 -11.63 10.50 -9.57
CA ALA A 196 -10.25 10.07 -9.36
C ALA A 196 -10.15 8.72 -8.63
N VAL A 197 -11.10 8.35 -7.77
CA VAL A 197 -10.99 7.15 -6.94
C VAL A 197 -11.30 5.91 -7.80
N SER A 198 -10.31 5.03 -7.91
CA SER A 198 -10.40 3.78 -8.66
C SER A 198 -10.28 2.54 -7.79
N ALA A 199 -9.70 2.68 -6.59
CA ALA A 199 -9.56 1.60 -5.64
C ALA A 199 -9.70 2.12 -4.20
N ILE A 200 -10.19 1.25 -3.31
CA ILE A 200 -10.08 1.41 -1.87
C ILE A 200 -9.42 0.15 -1.33
N GLU A 201 -8.28 0.29 -0.66
CA GLU A 201 -7.61 -0.78 0.04
C GLU A 201 -8.14 -0.91 1.47
N LEU A 202 -8.58 -2.12 1.81
CA LEU A 202 -9.30 -2.38 3.05
C LEU A 202 -8.40 -2.21 4.27
N LEU A 203 -7.17 -2.69 4.21
CA LEU A 203 -6.20 -2.57 5.29
C LEU A 203 -4.79 -2.89 4.80
N ASN A 204 -3.88 -1.96 5.02
CA ASN A 204 -2.45 -2.14 4.79
C ASN A 204 -1.85 -3.21 5.71
N GLU A 205 -1.07 -4.13 5.14
CA GLU A 205 -0.14 -4.99 5.88
C GLU A 205 -0.64 -5.65 7.18
N PRO A 206 -1.84 -6.25 7.28
CA PRO A 206 -2.17 -7.00 8.47
C PRO A 206 -1.16 -8.13 8.68
N MET A 207 -0.59 -8.23 9.88
CA MET A 207 0.45 -9.19 10.22
C MET A 207 -0.13 -10.59 10.38
N GLY A 208 -0.43 -11.25 9.26
CA GLY A 208 -1.10 -12.55 9.21
C GLY A 208 -0.50 -13.60 10.15
N PRO A 209 0.84 -13.73 10.25
CA PRO A 209 1.48 -14.66 11.18
C PRO A 209 1.31 -14.37 12.68
N SER A 210 0.76 -13.20 13.04
CA SER A 210 0.42 -12.79 14.40
C SER A 210 -1.10 -12.66 14.64
N LEU A 211 -1.93 -12.89 13.63
CA LEU A 211 -3.37 -12.70 13.65
C LEU A 211 -4.13 -14.01 13.38
N ASP A 212 -5.40 -14.06 13.77
CA ASP A 212 -6.29 -15.12 13.29
C ASP A 212 -6.71 -14.83 11.84
N MET A 213 -6.15 -15.59 10.90
CA MET A 213 -6.44 -15.44 9.47
C MET A 213 -7.90 -15.72 9.10
N ASN A 214 -8.70 -16.37 9.95
CA ASN A 214 -10.15 -16.47 9.73
C ASN A 214 -10.83 -15.12 9.95
N VAL A 215 -10.41 -14.37 10.97
CA VAL A 215 -10.89 -13.00 11.23
C VAL A 215 -10.47 -12.07 10.10
N VAL A 216 -9.21 -12.15 9.64
CA VAL A 216 -8.72 -11.34 8.50
C VAL A 216 -9.53 -11.62 7.23
N ARG A 217 -9.78 -12.90 6.90
CA ARG A 217 -10.60 -13.26 5.74
C ARG A 217 -12.04 -12.76 5.89
N GLN A 218 -12.65 -12.91 7.06
CA GLN A 218 -14.01 -12.42 7.30
C GLN A 218 -14.07 -10.89 7.17
N PHE A 219 -13.09 -10.16 7.71
CA PHE A 219 -12.97 -8.71 7.53
C PHE A 219 -12.91 -8.32 6.04
N TYR A 220 -12.11 -9.03 5.23
CA TYR A 220 -12.06 -8.79 3.79
C TYR A 220 -13.38 -9.13 3.08
N MET A 221 -14.09 -10.19 3.49
CA MET A 221 -15.42 -10.52 2.98
C MET A 221 -16.41 -9.39 3.26
N ASP A 222 -16.42 -8.86 4.48
CA ASP A 222 -17.34 -7.82 4.93
C ASP A 222 -17.02 -6.48 4.24
N GLY A 223 -15.74 -6.12 4.15
CA GLY A 223 -15.27 -4.96 3.40
C GLY A 223 -15.67 -5.04 1.93
N TRP A 224 -15.42 -6.17 1.26
CA TRP A 224 -15.88 -6.38 -0.11
C TRP A 224 -17.41 -6.27 -0.22
N GLY A 225 -18.16 -6.91 0.68
CA GLY A 225 -19.62 -6.86 0.69
C GLY A 225 -20.16 -5.42 0.77
N ASN A 226 -19.50 -4.58 1.55
CA ASN A 226 -19.86 -3.18 1.72
C ASN A 226 -19.48 -2.28 0.53
N LEU A 227 -18.46 -2.65 -0.27
CA LEU A 227 -17.98 -1.86 -1.40
C LEU A 227 -18.39 -2.42 -2.79
N ARG A 228 -18.93 -3.65 -2.88
CA ARG A 228 -19.14 -4.36 -4.16
C ARG A 228 -20.01 -3.63 -5.19
N ASP A 229 -20.88 -2.74 -4.73
CA ASP A 229 -21.83 -1.97 -5.56
C ASP A 229 -21.30 -0.57 -5.93
N SER A 230 -20.10 -0.23 -5.46
CA SER A 230 -19.37 0.99 -5.85
C SER A 230 -18.61 0.82 -7.18
N ASN A 231 -18.06 1.92 -7.68
CA ASN A 231 -17.23 2.00 -8.89
C ASN A 231 -15.73 1.85 -8.61
N VAL A 232 -15.34 1.29 -7.46
CA VAL A 232 -13.93 1.06 -7.11
C VAL A 232 -13.59 -0.43 -7.15
N ALA A 233 -12.32 -0.73 -7.39
CA ALA A 233 -11.76 -2.02 -7.02
C ALA A 233 -11.64 -2.11 -5.50
N VAL A 234 -12.01 -3.25 -4.93
CA VAL A 234 -11.79 -3.56 -3.52
C VAL A 234 -10.42 -4.20 -3.42
N THR A 235 -9.48 -3.46 -2.86
CA THR A 235 -8.09 -3.90 -2.73
C THR A 235 -7.85 -4.49 -1.36
N PHE A 236 -7.06 -5.56 -1.27
CA PHE A 236 -6.70 -6.19 -0.01
C PHE A 236 -5.26 -6.68 -0.04
N HIS A 237 -4.52 -6.40 1.03
CA HIS A 237 -3.14 -6.85 1.19
C HIS A 237 -3.06 -8.36 1.49
N GLU A 238 -2.02 -9.01 0.96
CA GLU A 238 -1.80 -10.46 1.07
C GLU A 238 -1.44 -10.98 2.48
N ALA A 239 -1.27 -10.07 3.43
CA ALA A 239 -1.05 -10.34 4.86
C ALA A 239 0.24 -11.12 5.19
N PHE A 240 1.30 -10.96 4.39
CA PHE A 240 2.59 -11.68 4.51
C PHE A 240 2.46 -13.21 4.39
N THR A 241 1.45 -13.69 3.66
CA THR A 241 1.20 -15.11 3.41
C THR A 241 1.62 -15.57 2.01
N GLY A 242 1.95 -14.63 1.12
CA GLY A 242 2.27 -14.80 -0.29
C GLY A 242 1.04 -14.72 -1.20
N VAL A 243 1.21 -14.17 -2.40
CA VAL A 243 0.09 -13.92 -3.33
C VAL A 243 -0.74 -15.16 -3.67
N GLN A 244 -0.09 -16.32 -3.80
CA GLN A 244 -0.75 -17.58 -4.17
C GLN A 244 -1.61 -18.17 -3.04
N ALA A 245 -1.40 -17.76 -1.78
CA ALA A 245 -2.19 -18.22 -0.64
C ALA A 245 -3.67 -17.77 -0.72
N TRP A 246 -3.97 -16.82 -1.60
CA TRP A 246 -5.30 -16.24 -1.80
C TRP A 246 -6.03 -16.77 -3.04
N ASN A 247 -5.45 -17.72 -3.78
CA ASN A 247 -6.08 -18.29 -4.98
C ASN A 247 -7.45 -18.92 -4.69
N ASP A 248 -7.58 -19.64 -3.57
CA ASP A 248 -8.82 -20.34 -3.19
C ASP A 248 -9.83 -19.46 -2.45
N TRP A 249 -9.47 -18.21 -2.14
CA TRP A 249 -10.36 -17.25 -1.47
C TRP A 249 -10.99 -16.28 -2.47
N GLY A 250 -12.17 -15.74 -2.15
CA GLY A 250 -12.80 -14.69 -2.96
C GLY A 250 -13.40 -15.16 -4.29
N ALA A 251 -13.64 -16.47 -4.48
CA ALA A 251 -14.36 -16.97 -5.64
C ALA A 251 -15.76 -16.30 -5.74
N GLY A 252 -16.10 -15.77 -6.92
CA GLY A 252 -17.36 -15.05 -7.15
C GLY A 252 -17.36 -13.58 -6.72
N MET A 253 -16.32 -13.10 -6.03
CA MET A 253 -16.15 -11.69 -5.73
C MET A 253 -15.49 -10.97 -6.89
N ALA A 254 -16.26 -10.28 -7.73
CA ALA A 254 -15.64 -9.45 -8.76
C ALA A 254 -15.05 -8.15 -8.18
N ASN A 255 -14.27 -7.44 -8.99
CA ASN A 255 -13.60 -6.19 -8.64
C ASN A 255 -12.63 -6.32 -7.45
N LEU A 256 -12.09 -7.51 -7.21
CA LEU A 256 -11.01 -7.72 -6.25
C LEU A 256 -9.67 -7.39 -6.89
N LEU A 257 -8.83 -6.66 -6.15
CA LEU A 257 -7.42 -6.43 -6.46
C LEU A 257 -6.58 -6.94 -5.29
N LEU A 258 -5.71 -7.90 -5.53
CA LEU A 258 -4.76 -8.37 -4.53
C LEU A 258 -3.56 -7.42 -4.52
N ASP A 259 -3.26 -6.86 -3.35
CA ASP A 259 -2.04 -6.10 -3.12
C ASP A 259 -0.95 -6.98 -2.47
N THR A 260 0.28 -6.79 -2.90
CA THR A 260 1.47 -7.38 -2.33
C THR A 260 2.62 -6.38 -2.28
N HIS A 261 3.40 -6.44 -1.20
CA HIS A 261 4.56 -5.58 -1.02
C HIS A 261 5.84 -6.40 -1.20
N HIS A 262 6.79 -5.88 -1.99
CA HIS A 262 8.01 -6.60 -2.29
C HIS A 262 9.25 -5.79 -1.92
N TYR A 263 9.96 -6.27 -0.91
CA TYR A 263 11.20 -5.69 -0.41
C TYR A 263 12.23 -6.77 -0.16
N GLU A 264 13.51 -6.42 -0.37
CA GLU A 264 14.64 -7.33 -0.23
C GLU A 264 15.69 -6.80 0.78
N VAL A 265 15.22 -6.08 1.80
CA VAL A 265 16.10 -5.35 2.74
C VAL A 265 15.83 -5.62 4.22
N PHE A 266 14.73 -6.31 4.58
CA PHE A 266 14.28 -6.41 5.98
C PHE A 266 14.80 -7.66 6.72
N ASN A 267 15.65 -8.47 6.08
CA ASN A 267 16.40 -9.52 6.76
C ASN A 267 17.82 -9.68 6.19
N VAL A 268 18.69 -10.28 6.99
CA VAL A 268 20.12 -10.41 6.67
C VAL A 268 20.37 -11.26 5.42
N ASP A 269 19.55 -12.29 5.18
CA ASP A 269 19.75 -13.17 4.02
C ASP A 269 19.47 -12.42 2.71
N GLN A 270 18.41 -11.61 2.69
CA GLN A 270 18.10 -10.75 1.54
C GLN A 270 19.16 -9.67 1.32
N LEU A 271 19.63 -9.00 2.40
CA LEU A 271 20.68 -7.98 2.30
C LEU A 271 22.04 -8.53 1.83
N ARG A 272 22.26 -9.85 1.93
CA ARG A 272 23.48 -10.53 1.45
C ARG A 272 23.39 -10.95 -0.01
N MET A 273 22.22 -10.83 -0.65
CA MET A 273 22.08 -11.16 -2.06
C MET A 273 23.04 -10.30 -2.90
N SER A 274 23.62 -10.89 -3.92
CA SER A 274 24.36 -10.11 -4.91
C SER A 274 23.39 -9.20 -5.70
N PRO A 275 23.85 -8.11 -6.32
CA PRO A 275 22.99 -7.31 -7.19
C PRO A 275 22.28 -8.13 -8.29
N ASP A 276 22.92 -9.17 -8.82
CA ASP A 276 22.31 -10.06 -9.81
C ASP A 276 21.27 -11.02 -9.18
N ASP A 277 21.45 -11.42 -7.92
CA ASP A 277 20.43 -12.18 -7.18
C ASP A 277 19.18 -11.36 -6.90
N HIS A 278 19.33 -10.09 -6.51
CA HIS A 278 18.21 -9.15 -6.36
C HIS A 278 17.40 -9.05 -7.66
N ILE A 279 18.08 -8.88 -8.80
CA ILE A 279 17.44 -8.84 -10.12
C ILE A 279 16.68 -10.15 -10.41
N ARG A 280 17.29 -11.31 -10.16
CA ARG A 280 16.64 -12.61 -10.38
C ARG A 280 15.38 -12.76 -9.53
N SER A 281 15.47 -12.46 -8.23
CA SER A 281 14.35 -12.54 -7.29
C SER A 281 13.19 -11.63 -7.70
N ALA A 282 13.47 -10.38 -8.09
CA ALA A 282 12.43 -9.47 -8.60
C ALA A 282 11.72 -10.01 -9.87
N CYS A 283 12.48 -10.55 -10.83
CA CYS A 283 11.89 -11.12 -12.05
C CYS A 283 11.05 -12.38 -11.76
N ASP A 284 11.48 -13.22 -10.81
CA ASP A 284 10.76 -14.41 -10.36
C ASP A 284 9.50 -14.05 -9.58
N PHE A 285 9.56 -13.04 -8.72
CA PHE A 285 8.39 -12.52 -8.01
C PHE A 285 7.32 -12.02 -9.00
N GLY A 286 7.74 -11.31 -10.06
CA GLY A 286 6.84 -10.92 -11.15
C GLY A 286 6.14 -12.12 -11.83
N ASN A 287 6.83 -13.26 -11.98
CA ASN A 287 6.21 -14.49 -12.48
C ASN A 287 5.17 -15.05 -11.50
N GLN A 288 5.45 -15.00 -10.18
CA GLN A 288 4.51 -15.43 -9.15
C GLN A 288 3.24 -14.57 -9.15
N MET A 289 3.38 -13.25 -9.23
CA MET A 289 2.24 -12.32 -9.35
C MET A 289 1.40 -12.62 -10.59
N ALA A 290 2.05 -12.83 -11.75
CA ALA A 290 1.35 -13.11 -13.00
C ALA A 290 0.66 -14.49 -13.03
N SER A 291 1.09 -15.43 -12.19
CA SER A 291 0.47 -16.75 -12.06
C SER A 291 -0.80 -16.76 -11.21
N ASN A 292 -1.10 -15.66 -10.51
CA ASN A 292 -2.22 -15.58 -9.59
C ASN A 292 -3.56 -15.52 -10.33
N ASN A 293 -4.63 -16.09 -9.76
CA ASN A 293 -5.96 -16.12 -10.39
C ASN A 293 -6.80 -14.84 -10.21
N LYS A 294 -6.19 -13.78 -9.67
CA LYS A 294 -6.79 -12.46 -9.47
C LYS A 294 -5.86 -11.39 -10.02
N ALA A 295 -6.42 -10.23 -10.38
CA ALA A 295 -5.63 -9.03 -10.61
C ALA A 295 -4.74 -8.79 -9.37
N THR A 296 -3.43 -8.67 -9.60
CA THR A 296 -2.42 -8.58 -8.53
C THR A 296 -1.51 -7.41 -8.83
N ILE A 297 -1.36 -6.51 -7.88
CA ILE A 297 -0.53 -5.31 -7.97
C ILE A 297 0.60 -5.39 -6.94
N SER A 298 1.78 -4.87 -7.30
CA SER A 298 2.78 -4.54 -6.29
C SER A 298 2.48 -3.13 -5.78
N GLY A 299 1.69 -3.01 -4.71
CA GLY A 299 1.28 -1.72 -4.13
C GLY A 299 2.41 -1.01 -3.39
N GLU A 300 3.44 -1.75 -3.03
CA GLU A 300 4.70 -1.19 -2.52
C GLU A 300 5.93 -1.98 -2.94
N TRP A 301 6.99 -1.24 -3.27
CA TRP A 301 8.34 -1.68 -3.63
C TRP A 301 9.24 -0.44 -3.77
N THR A 302 10.57 -0.60 -3.71
CA THR A 302 11.51 0.56 -3.80
C THR A 302 12.76 0.27 -4.65
N GLY A 303 13.65 1.26 -4.77
CA GLY A 303 14.99 1.07 -5.31
C GLY A 303 16.00 0.54 -4.27
N GLY A 304 15.58 0.36 -3.02
CA GLY A 304 16.42 -0.05 -1.90
C GLY A 304 16.94 -1.46 -2.02
N ILE A 305 18.27 -1.57 -1.95
CA ILE A 305 19.02 -2.81 -1.81
C ILE A 305 19.76 -2.86 -0.47
N THR A 306 19.55 -1.84 0.38
CA THR A 306 20.03 -1.78 1.76
C THR A 306 18.93 -1.31 2.71
N ASP A 307 19.09 -1.59 4.01
CA ASP A 307 18.24 -1.01 5.07
C ASP A 307 18.89 0.20 5.74
N CYS A 308 19.70 0.97 5.00
CA CYS A 308 20.54 2.04 5.53
C CYS A 308 19.80 3.33 5.85
N ALA A 309 18.66 3.60 5.21
CA ALA A 309 17.91 4.84 5.40
C ALA A 309 17.67 5.10 6.90
N LYS A 310 17.96 6.33 7.34
CA LYS A 310 17.89 6.72 8.76
C LYS A 310 16.52 6.34 9.32
N TRP A 311 16.53 5.53 10.38
CA TRP A 311 15.33 5.07 11.10
C TRP A 311 14.36 4.20 10.30
N LEU A 312 14.77 3.64 9.15
CA LEU A 312 13.92 2.71 8.39
C LEU A 312 13.47 1.49 9.22
N ASN A 313 14.34 1.03 10.13
CA ASN A 313 14.02 -0.06 11.07
C ASN A 313 13.28 0.43 12.34
N GLY A 314 12.90 1.71 12.40
CA GLY A 314 12.32 2.40 13.53
C GLY A 314 13.24 3.47 14.13
N LYS A 315 12.64 4.45 14.82
CA LYS A 315 13.39 5.57 15.41
C LYS A 315 14.49 5.10 16.36
N ASN A 316 15.67 5.73 16.25
CA ASN A 316 16.88 5.43 17.01
C ASN A 316 17.43 3.99 16.81
N LYS A 317 16.95 3.26 15.82
CA LYS A 317 17.52 1.97 15.41
C LYS A 317 18.47 2.17 14.23
N GLY A 318 19.51 1.34 14.18
CA GLY A 318 20.49 1.32 13.10
C GLY A 318 20.04 0.49 11.90
N ALA A 319 21.01 0.05 11.09
CA ALA A 319 20.83 -0.81 9.93
C ALA A 319 21.46 -2.19 10.15
N ARG A 320 20.87 -3.23 9.56
CA ARG A 320 21.51 -4.56 9.53
C ARG A 320 22.68 -4.55 8.56
N TYR A 321 22.60 -3.76 7.49
CA TYR A 321 23.59 -3.70 6.42
C TYR A 321 25.00 -3.29 6.92
N ASP A 322 25.11 -2.35 7.86
CA ASP A 322 26.37 -1.93 8.47
C ASP A 322 26.61 -2.53 9.87
N GLY A 323 25.75 -3.46 10.29
CA GLY A 323 25.85 -4.16 11.57
C GLY A 323 25.48 -3.32 12.80
N THR A 324 24.89 -2.13 12.63
CA THR A 324 24.45 -1.28 13.75
C THR A 324 23.07 -1.66 14.31
N PHE A 325 22.43 -2.70 13.76
CA PHE A 325 21.17 -3.24 14.25
C PHE A 325 21.19 -4.76 14.40
N GLN A 326 20.55 -5.26 15.46
CA GLN A 326 20.33 -6.70 15.74
C GLN A 326 21.60 -7.56 15.78
N ASN A 327 22.76 -6.99 16.13
CA ASN A 327 24.06 -7.69 16.14
C ASN A 327 24.37 -8.39 14.80
N ALA A 328 23.86 -7.86 13.69
CA ALA A 328 24.14 -8.39 12.36
C ALA A 328 25.63 -8.22 12.03
N SER A 329 26.26 -9.22 11.42
CA SER A 329 27.59 -9.05 10.87
C SER A 329 27.54 -8.08 9.68
N PRO A 330 28.37 -7.02 9.64
CA PRO A 330 28.30 -5.99 8.61
C PRO A 330 28.48 -6.60 7.21
N ILE A 331 27.68 -6.10 6.27
CA ILE A 331 27.67 -6.47 4.86
C ILE A 331 28.37 -5.38 4.05
N GLY A 332 28.09 -4.11 4.35
CA GLY A 332 28.68 -2.95 3.70
C GLY A 332 28.56 -1.69 4.55
N SER A 333 28.80 -0.52 3.94
CA SER A 333 28.70 0.77 4.63
C SER A 333 27.41 1.50 4.27
N CYS A 334 26.77 2.11 5.28
CA CYS A 334 25.65 3.03 5.10
C CYS A 334 26.07 4.49 4.85
N ALA A 335 27.37 4.77 4.67
CA ALA A 335 27.86 6.10 4.34
C ALA A 335 27.22 6.63 3.05
N GLY A 336 26.58 7.80 3.12
CA GLY A 336 25.86 8.42 2.00
C GLY A 336 24.51 7.78 1.64
N LYS A 337 24.15 6.65 2.26
CA LYS A 337 22.86 5.94 2.08
C LYS A 337 21.85 6.27 3.16
N SER A 338 22.31 6.58 4.38
CA SER A 338 21.44 6.81 5.53
C SER A 338 20.72 8.14 5.52
N SER A 339 21.34 9.18 4.97
CA SER A 339 20.75 10.49 4.78
C SER A 339 21.40 11.17 3.58
N GLY A 340 20.60 11.78 2.71
CA GLY A 340 21.07 12.60 1.59
C GLY A 340 20.28 12.40 0.32
N SER A 341 20.96 12.55 -0.81
CA SER A 341 20.39 12.45 -2.16
C SER A 341 21.08 11.35 -2.95
N VAL A 342 20.38 10.81 -3.94
CA VAL A 342 20.90 9.88 -4.97
C VAL A 342 22.17 10.43 -5.58
N ALA A 343 22.30 11.76 -5.74
CA ALA A 343 23.49 12.41 -6.26
C ALA A 343 24.77 12.03 -5.49
N SER A 344 24.66 11.80 -4.17
CA SER A 344 25.77 11.46 -3.27
C SER A 344 26.12 9.97 -3.25
N LEU A 345 25.29 9.11 -3.84
CA LEU A 345 25.57 7.68 -3.93
C LEU A 345 26.77 7.41 -4.85
N SER A 346 27.48 6.32 -4.57
CA SER A 346 28.58 5.85 -5.42
C SER A 346 28.07 5.46 -6.81
N SER A 347 28.98 5.43 -7.79
CA SER A 347 28.62 4.97 -9.15
C SER A 347 28.08 3.54 -9.17
N ASP A 348 28.63 2.66 -8.32
CA ASP A 348 28.20 1.27 -8.21
C ASP A 348 26.80 1.16 -7.59
N ASP A 349 26.53 1.92 -6.53
CA ASP A 349 25.19 1.98 -5.92
C ASP A 349 24.16 2.46 -6.97
N LYS A 350 24.46 3.55 -7.68
CA LYS A 350 23.56 4.09 -8.72
C LYS A 350 23.29 3.06 -9.83
N TYR A 351 24.33 2.37 -10.29
CA TYR A 351 24.22 1.35 -11.31
C TYR A 351 23.36 0.16 -10.87
N ASN A 352 23.56 -0.32 -9.64
CA ASN A 352 22.83 -1.47 -9.10
C ASN A 352 21.36 -1.13 -8.80
N ILE A 353 21.09 0.04 -8.19
CA ILE A 353 19.73 0.52 -7.92
C ILE A 353 18.94 0.66 -9.23
N GLY A 354 19.52 1.30 -10.26
CA GLY A 354 18.85 1.48 -11.55
C GLY A 354 18.47 0.15 -12.21
N ARG A 355 19.40 -0.82 -12.24
CA ARG A 355 19.12 -2.17 -12.78
C ARG A 355 18.07 -2.93 -11.98
N TYR A 356 18.08 -2.79 -10.65
CA TYR A 356 17.09 -3.42 -9.79
C TYR A 356 15.69 -2.81 -10.02
N ILE A 357 15.59 -1.50 -10.16
CA ILE A 357 14.34 -0.81 -10.54
C ILE A 357 13.84 -1.32 -11.90
N GLU A 358 14.68 -1.38 -12.93
CA GLU A 358 14.30 -1.88 -14.26
C GLU A 358 13.74 -3.31 -14.21
N ALA A 359 14.37 -4.19 -13.41
CA ALA A 359 13.94 -5.58 -13.24
C ALA A 359 12.59 -5.69 -12.53
N GLN A 360 12.39 -4.91 -11.47
CA GLN A 360 11.11 -4.82 -10.74
C GLN A 360 9.99 -4.31 -11.64
N LEU A 361 10.22 -3.23 -12.39
CA LEU A 361 9.24 -2.69 -13.36
C LEU A 361 8.82 -3.73 -14.40
N GLU A 362 9.78 -4.48 -14.97
CA GLU A 362 9.47 -5.53 -15.92
C GLU A 362 8.73 -6.70 -15.26
N GLY A 363 9.14 -7.10 -14.06
CA GLY A 363 8.50 -8.16 -13.28
C GLY A 363 7.04 -7.84 -12.97
N TYR A 364 6.77 -6.66 -12.41
CA TYR A 364 5.45 -6.30 -11.89
C TYR A 364 4.46 -5.95 -13.01
N GLU A 365 4.93 -5.43 -14.15
CA GLU A 365 4.08 -5.25 -15.33
C GLU A 365 3.68 -6.57 -16.02
N LYS A 366 4.19 -7.74 -15.59
CA LYS A 366 3.58 -9.03 -15.97
C LYS A 366 2.19 -9.21 -15.35
N ALA A 367 1.93 -8.61 -14.19
CA ALA A 367 0.63 -8.60 -13.50
C ALA A 367 -0.09 -7.25 -13.71
N ALA A 368 -0.82 -6.72 -12.71
CA ALA A 368 -1.56 -5.46 -12.86
C ALA A 368 -0.65 -4.22 -12.92
N GLY A 369 0.61 -4.33 -12.53
CA GLY A 369 1.56 -3.22 -12.47
C GLY A 369 2.04 -2.97 -11.05
N TRP A 370 2.35 -1.71 -10.75
CA TRP A 370 3.15 -1.36 -9.59
C TRP A 370 2.86 0.05 -9.06
N ILE A 371 3.13 0.27 -7.77
CA ILE A 371 3.06 1.55 -7.08
C ILE A 371 4.32 1.69 -6.22
N PHE A 372 5.22 2.59 -6.59
CA PHE A 372 6.51 2.77 -5.92
C PHE A 372 6.32 3.39 -4.53
N TRP A 373 7.09 2.91 -3.55
CA TRP A 373 7.17 3.52 -2.23
C TRP A 373 8.50 4.28 -2.08
N THR A 374 8.53 5.61 -2.04
CA THR A 374 7.45 6.61 -2.04
C THR A 374 7.79 7.78 -2.96
N TRP A 375 6.87 8.74 -3.15
CA TRP A 375 7.08 9.90 -4.02
C TRP A 375 8.30 10.72 -3.60
N LYS A 376 8.43 10.98 -2.29
CA LYS A 376 9.55 11.73 -1.73
C LYS A 376 9.78 11.46 -0.26
N THR A 377 10.97 11.81 0.20
CA THR A 377 11.48 11.68 1.57
C THR A 377 12.35 12.90 1.89
N GLU A 378 12.68 13.14 3.16
CA GLU A 378 13.62 14.22 3.51
C GLU A 378 15.10 13.83 3.31
N GLY A 379 15.40 12.57 2.96
CA GLY A 379 16.77 12.15 2.74
C GLY A 379 17.04 10.65 2.63
N ALA A 380 16.10 9.84 2.15
CA ALA A 380 16.28 8.40 1.95
C ALA A 380 16.37 8.10 0.44
N PRO A 381 17.58 8.19 -0.18
CA PRO A 381 17.72 8.24 -1.63
C PRO A 381 17.24 6.98 -2.37
N GLU A 382 17.27 5.83 -1.72
CA GLU A 382 16.77 4.56 -2.27
C GLU A 382 15.23 4.46 -2.30
N TRP A 383 14.54 5.35 -1.59
CA TRP A 383 13.09 5.33 -1.32
C TRP A 383 12.40 6.58 -1.89
N ASP A 384 13.14 7.46 -2.56
CA ASP A 384 12.69 8.76 -3.04
C ASP A 384 12.54 8.77 -4.56
N MET A 385 11.31 8.62 -5.06
CA MET A 385 11.07 8.54 -6.50
C MET A 385 11.45 9.84 -7.22
N GLN A 386 11.20 11.01 -6.63
CA GLN A 386 11.57 12.30 -7.22
C GLN A 386 13.08 12.38 -7.45
N ASP A 387 13.88 11.98 -6.45
CA ASP A 387 15.33 12.04 -6.54
C ASP A 387 15.90 10.96 -7.48
N LEU A 388 15.30 9.76 -7.51
CA LEU A 388 15.65 8.70 -8.46
C LEU A 388 15.38 9.12 -9.92
N LEU A 389 14.23 9.75 -10.20
CA LEU A 389 13.89 10.32 -11.51
C LEU A 389 14.87 11.42 -11.91
N LYS A 390 15.14 12.36 -10.99
CA LYS A 390 16.05 13.49 -11.22
C LYS A 390 17.48 13.05 -11.57
N ASN A 391 17.93 11.94 -11.01
CA ASN A 391 19.28 11.42 -11.22
C ASN A 391 19.36 10.32 -12.29
N GLY A 392 18.25 10.02 -12.99
CA GLY A 392 18.23 9.06 -14.09
C GLY A 392 18.34 7.59 -13.67
N LEU A 393 17.99 7.26 -12.43
CA LEU A 393 17.94 5.88 -11.92
C LEU A 393 16.57 5.25 -12.11
N PHE A 394 15.55 6.05 -12.40
CA PHE A 394 14.21 5.61 -12.75
C PHE A 394 13.91 6.00 -14.21
N PRO A 395 13.29 5.13 -15.03
CA PRO A 395 12.88 5.50 -16.39
C PRO A 395 12.00 6.76 -16.40
N ASN A 396 12.30 7.70 -17.31
CA ASN A 396 11.55 8.95 -17.44
C ASN A 396 11.30 9.29 -18.93
N PRO A 397 10.05 9.24 -19.43
CA PRO A 397 8.84 8.89 -18.68
C PRO A 397 8.88 7.44 -18.20
N VAL A 398 8.15 7.12 -17.12
CA VAL A 398 8.09 5.75 -16.54
C VAL A 398 7.52 4.71 -17.51
N THR A 399 6.92 5.18 -18.61
CA THR A 399 6.41 4.36 -19.69
C THR A 399 7.51 3.84 -20.63
N ASP A 400 8.73 4.37 -20.55
CA ASP A 400 9.86 3.91 -21.37
C ASP A 400 10.25 2.48 -20.98
N SER A 401 10.14 1.57 -21.95
CA SER A 401 10.45 0.16 -21.80
C SER A 401 11.79 -0.24 -22.44
N SER A 402 12.54 0.69 -23.03
CA SER A 402 13.78 0.41 -23.75
C SER A 402 14.89 -0.14 -22.85
N ALA A 403 14.82 0.14 -21.56
CA ALA A 403 15.80 -0.26 -20.55
C ALA A 403 15.43 -1.54 -19.76
N ARG A 404 14.35 -2.26 -20.11
CA ARG A 404 13.85 -3.43 -19.35
C ARG A 404 14.66 -4.70 -19.67
N LYS A 405 15.23 -5.35 -18.64
CA LYS A 405 16.32 -6.33 -18.76
C LYS A 405 16.07 -7.73 -18.19
N CYS A 406 14.89 -8.10 -17.66
CA CYS A 406 14.64 -9.49 -17.23
C CYS A 406 14.87 -10.51 -18.36
N LYS A 407 14.76 -10.12 -19.64
CA LYS A 407 15.08 -10.98 -20.80
C LYS A 407 16.57 -11.07 -21.15
N SER A 408 17.41 -10.10 -20.77
CA SER A 408 18.82 -10.06 -21.17
C SER A 408 19.78 -10.80 -20.23
N PHE A 409 19.29 -11.33 -19.11
CA PHE A 409 20.10 -12.08 -18.13
C PHE A 409 19.94 -13.61 -18.25
N LEU A 410 19.60 -14.12 -19.45
CA LEU A 410 19.76 -15.54 -19.79
C LEU A 410 21.26 -15.91 -19.80
N PHE A 411 21.84 -16.07 -18.62
CA PHE A 411 23.11 -16.75 -18.43
C PHE A 411 22.91 -18.27 -18.59
N PRO A 412 23.90 -19.03 -19.09
CA PRO A 412 23.76 -20.47 -19.29
C PRO A 412 23.34 -21.14 -17.98
N THR A 413 22.29 -21.95 -18.07
CA THR A 413 21.72 -22.72 -16.96
C THR A 413 22.79 -23.56 -16.28
N ILE A 414 23.28 -23.11 -15.13
CA ILE A 414 23.97 -23.99 -14.17
C ILE A 414 22.86 -24.63 -13.33
N PRO A 415 22.79 -25.96 -13.21
CA PRO A 415 21.75 -26.61 -12.42
C PRO A 415 21.94 -26.22 -10.95
N VAL A 416 21.06 -25.38 -10.42
CA VAL A 416 20.98 -25.13 -8.97
C VAL A 416 20.25 -26.32 -8.37
N HIS A 417 21.01 -27.27 -7.83
CA HIS A 417 20.44 -28.28 -6.95
C HIS A 417 19.92 -27.58 -5.69
N GLY A 418 18.59 -27.55 -5.54
CA GLY A 418 17.94 -27.45 -4.24
C GLY A 418 18.07 -26.13 -3.49
N VAL A 419 17.61 -25.02 -4.08
CA VAL A 419 17.03 -23.94 -3.28
C VAL A 419 15.53 -23.97 -3.57
N GLN A 420 14.78 -24.66 -2.72
CA GLN A 420 13.34 -24.41 -2.65
C GLN A 420 13.17 -22.93 -2.34
N ALA A 421 12.35 -22.23 -3.11
CA ALA A 421 11.78 -20.95 -2.73
C ALA A 421 10.92 -21.19 -1.47
N VAL A 422 11.57 -21.28 -0.31
CA VAL A 422 10.90 -21.36 0.98
C VAL A 422 10.37 -19.97 1.25
N ALA A 423 9.06 -19.79 1.05
CA ALA A 423 8.22 -18.68 1.52
C ALA A 423 8.97 -17.56 2.28
N SER A 424 9.61 -16.64 1.55
CA SER A 424 10.36 -15.52 2.13
C SER A 424 9.48 -14.62 3.01
N HIS A 425 8.17 -14.60 2.75
CA HIS A 425 7.19 -13.81 3.48
C HIS A 425 6.90 -14.38 4.88
N ARG A 426 6.92 -15.71 5.05
CA ARG A 426 6.76 -16.36 6.37
C ARG A 426 7.98 -16.14 7.26
N VAL A 427 9.19 -16.15 6.69
CA VAL A 427 10.43 -15.97 7.47
C VAL A 427 10.59 -14.51 7.91
N ALA A 428 10.28 -13.54 7.04
CA ALA A 428 10.27 -12.12 7.39
C ALA A 428 9.28 -11.83 8.52
N ALA A 429 8.03 -12.28 8.39
CA ALA A 429 7.00 -12.08 9.42
C ALA A 429 7.27 -12.84 10.73
N GLN A 430 7.87 -14.03 10.68
CA GLN A 430 8.30 -14.76 11.89
C GLN A 430 9.48 -14.06 12.59
N HIS A 431 10.43 -13.49 11.84
CA HIS A 431 11.51 -12.69 12.42
C HIS A 431 10.97 -11.39 13.02
N LEU A 432 10.09 -10.67 12.32
CA LEU A 432 9.42 -9.47 12.82
C LEU A 432 8.61 -9.74 14.10
N ARG A 433 7.90 -10.89 14.19
CA ARG A 433 7.20 -11.32 15.40
C ARG A 433 8.13 -11.63 16.58
N ALA A 434 9.24 -12.33 16.34
CA ALA A 434 10.24 -12.58 17.38
C ALA A 434 10.83 -11.27 17.91
N GLN A 435 11.01 -10.28 17.02
CA GLN A 435 11.57 -8.96 17.31
C GLN A 435 10.65 -8.07 18.14
N MET A 436 9.34 -8.03 17.83
CA MET A 436 8.35 -7.29 18.63
C MET A 436 8.25 -7.82 20.06
N ASN A 437 8.41 -9.13 20.25
CA ASN A 437 8.42 -9.74 21.59
C ASN A 437 9.68 -9.41 22.40
N THR A 438 10.85 -9.27 21.77
CA THR A 438 12.08 -8.84 22.45
C THR A 438 12.10 -7.35 22.77
N ASP A 439 11.60 -6.49 21.88
CA ASP A 439 11.59 -5.04 22.11
C ASP A 439 10.57 -4.65 23.21
N ASN A 440 9.42 -5.33 23.27
CA ASN A 440 8.45 -5.19 24.36
C ASN A 440 8.99 -5.64 25.73
N ALA A 441 9.95 -6.55 25.76
CA ALA A 441 10.59 -7.00 27.00
C ALA A 441 11.67 -6.02 27.49
N LEU A 442 12.26 -5.23 26.59
CA LEU A 442 13.26 -4.20 26.91
C LEU A 442 12.62 -2.88 27.34
N ASN A 443 11.47 -2.49 26.77
CA ASN A 443 10.71 -1.30 27.19
C ASN A 443 9.92 -1.46 28.50
N LYS A 444 9.95 -2.64 29.13
CA LYS A 444 9.33 -2.92 30.44
C LYS A 444 10.34 -2.93 31.60
N ARG A 445 11.57 -2.44 31.39
CA ARG A 445 12.59 -2.31 32.44
C ARG A 445 12.96 -0.87 32.71
#